data_AF-A0A5C5UQM6-F1
#
_entry.id   AF-A0A5C5UQM6-F1
#
_cell.length_a   1.000
_cell.length_b   1.000
_cell.length_c   1.000
_cell.angle_alpha   90.00
_cell.angle_beta   90.00
_cell.angle_gamma   90.00
#
_symmetry.space_group_name_H-M   'P 1'
#
loop_
_entity.id
_entity.type
_entity.pdbx_description
1 polymer ?
#
loop_
_entity_poly.entity_id
_entity_poly.type
_entity_poly.pdbx_seq_one_letter_code
_entity_poly.pdbx_strand_id
1 'polypeptide(L)'
;MDGGKFRVHSDDVTKATHDALIRRGVTNEDIAKIVLEMQLPYNEGLTIEHCIESVESVLRKREMQHALLVGVELDELAEQGKLSRPLQSIVGTDEGLFGVDEMIGLGAVLTYGSIAVTTFGHLDKNKIGVIRKLDTKAGGAVHTFLDDLVASVAACASARIAHRTRDLEEQGKTFEDLAPEETVPEAGIEGTDT
;
A
#
# COMPACT_ATOMS: atom_id res chain seq x y z
N MET A 1 19.98 -26.10 12.44
CA MET A 1 19.03 -25.77 11.36
C MET A 1 19.84 -25.11 10.26
N ASP A 2 19.82 -25.70 9.07
CA ASP A 2 20.67 -25.33 7.94
C ASP A 2 20.10 -24.06 7.28
N GLY A 3 20.36 -22.90 7.90
CA GLY A 3 19.74 -21.60 7.55
C GLY A 3 20.10 -21.03 6.17
N GLY A 4 20.89 -21.76 5.37
CA GLY A 4 21.28 -21.37 4.01
C GLY A 4 20.34 -21.87 2.91
N LYS A 5 19.40 -22.79 3.18
CA LYS A 5 18.67 -23.54 2.13
C LYS A 5 17.26 -23.05 1.77
N PHE A 6 16.74 -21.99 2.39
CA PHE A 6 15.39 -21.49 2.12
C PHE A 6 15.37 -19.96 1.98
N ARG A 7 16.09 -19.44 0.99
CA ARG A 7 15.87 -18.04 0.56
C ARG A 7 14.69 -18.02 -0.41
N VAL A 8 13.61 -17.37 -0.03
CA VAL A 8 12.48 -17.11 -0.92
C VAL A 8 12.91 -16.05 -1.95
N HIS A 9 12.60 -16.27 -3.22
CA HIS A 9 12.95 -15.34 -4.29
C HIS A 9 12.10 -14.07 -4.19
N SER A 10 12.64 -12.90 -4.57
CA SER A 10 11.88 -11.64 -4.54
C SER A 10 10.61 -11.70 -5.39
N ASP A 11 10.67 -12.41 -6.51
CA ASP A 11 9.57 -12.49 -7.47
C ASP A 11 8.42 -13.32 -6.89
N ASP A 12 8.74 -14.37 -6.11
CA ASP A 12 7.75 -15.16 -5.40
C ASP A 12 7.02 -14.31 -4.36
N VAL A 13 7.76 -13.47 -3.63
CA VAL A 13 7.19 -12.54 -2.63
C VAL A 13 6.32 -11.50 -3.30
N THR A 14 6.80 -10.89 -4.39
CA THR A 14 6.07 -9.88 -5.17
C THR A 14 4.75 -10.46 -5.67
N LYS A 15 4.81 -11.61 -6.36
CA LYS A 15 3.63 -12.31 -6.85
C LYS A 15 2.65 -12.63 -5.72
N ALA A 16 3.13 -13.16 -4.60
CA ALA A 16 2.29 -13.48 -3.45
C ALA A 16 1.59 -12.24 -2.89
N THR A 17 2.25 -11.08 -2.87
CA THR A 17 1.65 -9.81 -2.44
C THR A 17 0.53 -9.36 -3.36
N HIS A 18 0.72 -9.38 -4.69
CA HIS A 18 -0.36 -9.05 -5.64
C HIS A 18 -1.52 -10.04 -5.53
N ASP A 19 -1.22 -11.35 -5.47
CA ASP A 19 -2.24 -12.37 -5.28
C ASP A 19 -3.00 -12.15 -3.97
N ALA A 20 -2.33 -11.70 -2.89
CA ALA A 20 -2.98 -11.40 -1.60
C ALA A 20 -3.97 -10.25 -1.69
N LEU A 21 -3.59 -9.13 -2.33
CA LEU A 21 -4.48 -8.00 -2.55
C LEU A 21 -5.71 -8.40 -3.39
N ILE A 22 -5.47 -9.12 -4.50
CA ILE A 22 -6.53 -9.55 -5.42
C ILE A 22 -7.50 -10.52 -4.72
N ARG A 23 -6.98 -11.49 -3.95
CA ARG A 23 -7.81 -12.43 -3.16
C ARG A 23 -8.73 -11.69 -2.18
N ARG A 24 -8.33 -10.51 -1.72
CA ARG A 24 -9.10 -9.66 -0.80
C ARG A 24 -9.90 -8.58 -1.51
N GLY A 25 -9.98 -8.63 -2.84
CA GLY A 25 -10.81 -7.74 -3.64
C GLY A 25 -10.26 -6.32 -3.81
N VAL A 26 -8.95 -6.14 -3.61
CA VAL A 26 -8.26 -4.85 -3.81
C VAL A 26 -7.42 -4.93 -5.07
N THR A 27 -7.67 -4.04 -6.02
CA THR A 27 -6.83 -3.88 -7.22
C THR A 27 -5.89 -2.69 -7.07
N ASN A 28 -4.78 -2.69 -7.82
CA ASN A 28 -3.85 -1.55 -7.82
C ASN A 28 -4.51 -0.27 -8.34
N GLU A 29 -5.47 -0.40 -9.26
CA GLU A 29 -6.30 0.71 -9.73
C GLU A 29 -7.18 1.30 -8.61
N ASP A 30 -7.71 0.47 -7.71
CA ASP A 30 -8.49 0.96 -6.56
C ASP A 30 -7.63 1.82 -5.62
N ILE A 31 -6.38 1.42 -5.40
CA ILE A 31 -5.42 2.18 -4.59
C ILE A 31 -5.01 3.46 -5.34
N ALA A 32 -4.74 3.35 -6.65
CA ALA A 32 -4.35 4.48 -7.49
C ALA A 32 -5.42 5.57 -7.56
N LYS A 33 -6.71 5.22 -7.51
CA LYS A 33 -7.82 6.19 -7.42
C LYS A 33 -7.74 7.05 -6.15
N ILE A 34 -7.38 6.46 -5.02
CA ILE A 34 -7.15 7.19 -3.77
C ILE A 34 -5.97 8.14 -3.94
N VAL A 35 -4.87 7.66 -4.50
CA VAL A 35 -3.67 8.47 -4.76
C VAL A 35 -3.99 9.65 -5.67
N LEU A 36 -4.74 9.42 -6.75
CA LEU A 36 -5.18 10.46 -7.68
C LEU A 36 -6.03 11.50 -6.96
N GLU A 37 -7.02 11.09 -6.18
CA GLU A 37 -7.86 12.02 -5.39
C GLU A 37 -7.02 12.88 -4.44
N MET A 38 -6.02 12.28 -3.77
CA MET A 38 -5.14 12.97 -2.84
C MET A 38 -4.19 13.97 -3.52
N GLN A 39 -3.75 13.67 -4.74
CA GLN A 39 -2.66 14.39 -5.40
C GLN A 39 -3.15 15.34 -6.51
N LEU A 40 -4.30 15.10 -7.13
CA LEU A 40 -4.85 15.92 -8.22
C LEU A 40 -4.95 17.42 -7.87
N PRO A 41 -5.30 17.86 -6.64
CA PRO A 41 -5.34 19.29 -6.30
C PRO A 41 -3.99 20.01 -6.38
N TYR A 42 -2.88 19.27 -6.39
CA TYR A 42 -1.53 19.82 -6.35
C TYR A 42 -0.73 19.53 -7.62
N ASN A 43 -1.23 18.66 -8.50
CA ASN A 43 -0.49 18.11 -9.62
C ASN A 43 -1.28 18.26 -10.92
N GLU A 44 -1.01 19.32 -11.67
CA GLU A 44 -1.55 19.49 -13.01
C GLU A 44 -1.00 18.39 -13.94
N GLY A 45 -1.89 17.81 -14.75
CA GLY A 45 -1.54 16.71 -15.66
C GLY A 45 -1.45 15.33 -15.02
N LEU A 46 -1.68 15.18 -13.71
CA LEU A 46 -1.62 13.87 -13.06
C LEU A 46 -2.74 12.96 -13.58
N THR A 47 -2.37 11.78 -14.07
CA THR A 47 -3.31 10.78 -14.58
C THR A 47 -3.37 9.55 -13.67
N ILE A 48 -4.36 8.69 -13.89
CA ILE A 48 -4.49 7.45 -13.11
C ILE A 48 -3.31 6.50 -13.36
N GLU A 49 -2.76 6.48 -14.57
CA GLU A 49 -1.60 5.66 -14.95
C GLU A 49 -0.35 6.06 -14.14
N HIS A 50 -0.09 7.36 -13.97
CA HIS A 50 0.97 7.87 -13.09
C HIS A 50 0.82 7.37 -11.65
N CYS A 51 -0.42 7.31 -11.15
CA CYS A 51 -0.72 6.80 -9.82
C CYS A 51 -0.52 5.29 -9.73
N ILE A 52 -0.92 4.52 -10.75
CA ILE A 52 -0.69 3.07 -10.83
C ILE A 52 0.81 2.77 -10.78
N GLU A 53 1.62 3.46 -11.58
CA GLU A 53 3.08 3.29 -11.57
C GLU A 53 3.70 3.60 -10.20
N SER A 54 3.19 4.62 -9.50
CA SER A 54 3.63 4.91 -8.14
C SER A 54 3.21 3.83 -7.14
N VAL A 55 2.01 3.26 -7.26
CA VAL A 55 1.55 2.13 -6.44
C VAL A 55 2.42 0.90 -6.69
N GLU A 56 2.69 0.55 -7.95
CA GLU A 56 3.57 -0.56 -8.33
C GLU A 56 4.97 -0.40 -7.73
N SER A 57 5.55 0.81 -7.83
CA SER A 57 6.86 1.10 -7.25
C SER A 57 6.91 0.89 -5.73
N VAL A 58 5.82 1.19 -5.02
CA VAL A 58 5.68 0.92 -3.58
C VAL A 58 5.56 -0.58 -3.31
N LEU A 59 4.77 -1.29 -4.10
CA LEU A 59 4.57 -2.74 -3.97
C LEU A 59 5.82 -3.56 -4.30
N ARG A 60 6.82 -3.01 -4.99
CA ARG A 60 8.15 -3.62 -5.18
C ARG A 60 9.03 -3.59 -3.93
N LYS A 61 8.70 -2.80 -2.90
CA LYS A 61 9.50 -2.70 -1.68
C LYS A 61 9.23 -3.88 -0.75
N ARG A 62 10.29 -4.61 -0.38
CA ARG A 62 10.19 -5.80 0.48
C ARG A 62 9.48 -5.55 1.82
N GLU A 63 9.74 -4.42 2.46
CA GLU A 63 9.10 -4.10 3.74
C GLU A 63 7.58 -3.93 3.60
N MET A 64 7.13 -3.29 2.51
CA MET A 64 5.70 -3.19 2.19
C MET A 64 5.09 -4.55 1.86
N GLN A 65 5.78 -5.36 1.05
CA GLN A 65 5.34 -6.71 0.70
C GLN A 65 5.16 -7.59 1.93
N HIS A 66 6.13 -7.58 2.85
CA HIS A 66 6.05 -8.37 4.08
C HIS A 66 4.90 -7.89 4.98
N ALA A 67 4.71 -6.58 5.12
CA ALA A 67 3.60 -6.02 5.89
C ALA A 67 2.24 -6.48 5.33
N LEU A 68 2.06 -6.38 4.01
CA LEU A 68 0.86 -6.85 3.30
C LEU A 68 0.61 -8.35 3.51
N LEU A 69 1.63 -9.19 3.32
CA LEU A 69 1.50 -10.63 3.49
C LEU A 69 1.12 -11.01 4.92
N VAL A 70 1.76 -10.40 5.92
CA VAL A 70 1.46 -10.67 7.34
C VAL A 70 0.05 -10.19 7.70
N GLY A 71 -0.33 -8.98 7.32
CA GLY A 71 -1.64 -8.43 7.65
C GLY A 71 -2.78 -9.21 7.01
N VAL A 72 -2.66 -9.53 5.72
CA VAL A 72 -3.67 -10.33 5.00
C VAL A 72 -3.83 -11.71 5.64
N GLU A 73 -2.73 -12.38 6.00
CA GLU A 73 -2.80 -13.69 6.66
C GLU A 73 -3.47 -13.61 8.03
N LEU A 74 -3.19 -12.58 8.83
CA LEU A 74 -3.81 -12.39 10.15
C LEU A 74 -5.32 -12.16 10.04
N ASP A 75 -5.75 -11.35 9.09
CA ASP A 75 -7.15 -11.16 8.76
C ASP A 75 -7.82 -12.48 8.34
N GLU A 76 -7.22 -13.24 7.43
CA GLU A 76 -7.76 -14.52 6.95
C GLU A 76 -7.87 -15.55 8.09
N LEU A 77 -6.87 -15.60 8.97
CA LEU A 77 -6.89 -16.46 10.16
C LEU A 77 -7.97 -16.04 11.15
N ALA A 78 -8.19 -14.74 11.32
CA ALA A 78 -9.28 -14.21 12.15
C ALA A 78 -10.64 -14.57 11.55
N GLU A 79 -10.83 -14.38 10.24
CA GLU A 79 -12.06 -14.76 9.53
C GLU A 79 -12.36 -16.26 9.67
N GLN A 80 -11.33 -17.10 9.60
CA GLN A 80 -11.45 -18.55 9.74
C GLN A 80 -11.59 -19.05 11.20
N GLY A 81 -11.52 -18.16 12.18
CA GLY A 81 -11.62 -18.55 13.60
C GLY A 81 -10.39 -19.30 14.13
N LYS A 82 -9.23 -19.15 13.49
CA LYS A 82 -8.00 -19.91 13.78
C LYS A 82 -7.05 -19.20 14.75
N LEU A 83 -7.31 -17.96 15.11
CA LEU A 83 -6.52 -17.25 16.12
C LEU A 83 -6.86 -17.76 17.53
N SER A 84 -5.88 -17.69 18.43
CA SER A 84 -6.12 -17.96 19.85
C SER A 84 -6.96 -16.85 20.48
N ARG A 85 -7.75 -17.18 21.50
CA ARG A 85 -8.43 -16.16 22.32
C ARG A 85 -7.45 -15.58 23.35
N PRO A 86 -7.49 -14.26 23.63
CA PRO A 86 -8.51 -13.29 23.22
C PRO A 86 -8.30 -12.65 21.84
N LEU A 87 -7.15 -12.85 21.18
CA LEU A 87 -6.78 -12.20 19.91
C LEU A 87 -7.82 -12.40 18.81
N GLN A 88 -8.42 -13.58 18.73
CA GLN A 88 -9.49 -13.89 17.79
C GLN A 88 -10.67 -12.91 17.86
N SER A 89 -11.06 -12.51 19.07
CA SER A 89 -12.12 -11.53 19.24
C SER A 89 -11.61 -10.13 18.86
N ILE A 90 -10.43 -9.76 19.37
CA ILE A 90 -9.82 -8.43 19.14
C ILE A 90 -9.74 -8.11 17.65
N VAL A 91 -9.09 -8.99 16.87
CA VAL A 91 -8.91 -8.81 15.42
C VAL A 91 -10.24 -9.03 14.69
N GLY A 92 -10.98 -10.09 15.00
CA GLY A 92 -12.22 -10.40 14.29
C GLY A 92 -13.33 -9.34 14.47
N THR A 93 -13.26 -8.52 15.51
CA THR A 93 -14.20 -7.42 15.73
C THR A 93 -13.65 -6.05 15.39
N ASP A 94 -12.37 -5.94 15.01
CA ASP A 94 -11.70 -4.67 14.77
C ASP A 94 -11.80 -3.74 15.99
N GLU A 95 -11.26 -4.21 17.12
CA GLU A 95 -11.38 -3.51 18.39
C GLU A 95 -10.59 -2.20 18.37
N GLY A 96 -11.25 -1.04 18.39
CA GLY A 96 -10.57 0.27 18.23
C GLY A 96 -9.56 0.71 19.30
N LEU A 97 -9.17 -0.16 20.25
CA LEU A 97 -8.00 0.03 21.12
C LEU A 97 -6.84 -0.93 20.79
N PHE A 98 -7.07 -1.88 19.90
CA PHE A 98 -6.03 -2.62 19.22
C PHE A 98 -5.38 -1.65 18.22
N GLY A 99 -4.07 -1.50 18.35
CA GLY A 99 -3.31 -0.53 17.58
C GLY A 99 -2.18 -1.17 16.78
N VAL A 100 -2.22 -2.50 16.59
CA VAL A 100 -1.07 -3.27 16.08
C VAL A 100 -1.07 -3.27 14.55
N ASP A 101 -2.25 -3.37 13.96
CA ASP A 101 -2.63 -2.99 12.60
C ASP A 101 -2.02 -1.66 12.17
N GLU A 102 -2.32 -0.55 12.84
CA GLU A 102 -1.76 0.76 12.47
C GLU A 102 -0.25 0.80 12.70
N MET A 103 0.29 0.09 13.69
CA MET A 103 1.74 0.04 13.92
C MET A 103 2.47 -0.72 12.81
N ILE A 104 1.87 -1.77 12.23
CA ILE A 104 2.42 -2.46 11.05
C ILE A 104 2.33 -1.55 9.83
N GLY A 105 1.17 -0.90 9.61
CA GLY A 105 0.99 0.08 8.53
C GLY A 105 2.00 1.23 8.61
N LEU A 106 2.08 1.88 9.77
CA LEU A 106 3.04 2.95 10.05
C LEU A 106 4.48 2.50 9.83
N GLY A 107 4.84 1.29 10.28
CA GLY A 107 6.16 0.70 10.04
C GLY A 107 6.52 0.65 8.56
N ALA A 108 5.59 0.22 7.70
CA ALA A 108 5.78 0.18 6.26
C ALA A 108 5.90 1.60 5.66
N VAL A 109 5.15 2.56 6.18
CA VAL A 109 5.11 3.95 5.72
C VAL A 109 6.41 4.73 6.01
N LEU A 110 7.11 4.41 7.10
CA LEU A 110 8.36 5.10 7.48
C LEU A 110 9.44 5.07 6.40
N THR A 111 9.39 4.09 5.49
CA THR A 111 10.31 3.98 4.35
C THR A 111 10.20 5.12 3.34
N TYR A 112 9.06 5.82 3.31
CA TYR A 112 8.78 6.96 2.43
C TYR A 112 8.80 8.31 3.17
N GLY A 113 9.24 8.32 4.43
CA GLY A 113 9.46 9.54 5.21
C GLY A 113 8.20 10.17 5.78
N SER A 114 8.37 11.36 6.37
CA SER A 114 7.33 12.01 7.20
C SER A 114 6.08 12.45 6.43
N ILE A 115 6.20 12.76 5.13
CA ILE A 115 5.06 13.11 4.27
C ILE A 115 4.13 11.91 4.11
N ALA A 116 4.68 10.71 3.95
CA ALA A 116 3.89 9.50 3.88
C ALA A 116 3.20 9.23 5.22
N VAL A 117 3.88 9.47 6.36
CA VAL A 117 3.30 9.30 7.70
C VAL A 117 2.09 10.21 7.93
N THR A 118 2.19 11.49 7.56
CA THR A 118 1.07 12.44 7.72
C THR A 118 -0.10 12.07 6.80
N THR A 119 0.20 11.60 5.59
CA THR A 119 -0.81 11.15 4.62
C THR A 119 -1.51 9.88 5.09
N PHE A 120 -0.77 8.92 5.67
CA PHE A 120 -1.31 7.69 6.23
C PHE A 120 -2.33 8.01 7.33
N GLY A 121 -1.97 8.82 8.33
CA GLY A 121 -2.91 9.20 9.39
C GLY A 121 -4.14 9.98 8.88
N HIS A 122 -4.02 10.70 7.75
CA HIS A 122 -5.16 11.32 7.09
C HIS A 122 -6.08 10.27 6.44
N LEU A 123 -5.52 9.31 5.70
CA LEU A 123 -6.28 8.28 5.01
C LEU A 123 -6.94 7.30 5.97
N ASP A 124 -6.23 6.88 7.00
CA ASP A 124 -6.75 6.05 8.09
C ASP A 124 -7.97 6.72 8.74
N LYS A 125 -7.87 8.00 9.10
CA LYS A 125 -8.99 8.69 9.73
C LYS A 125 -10.21 8.90 8.81
N ASN A 126 -9.99 9.19 7.53
CA ASN A 126 -11.08 9.57 6.62
C ASN A 126 -11.67 8.38 5.85
N LYS A 127 -10.95 7.25 5.78
CA LYS A 127 -11.31 6.01 5.07
C LYS A 127 -12.02 6.29 3.74
N ILE A 128 -11.28 6.66 2.69
CA ILE A 128 -11.82 6.98 1.35
C ILE A 128 -11.64 5.82 0.35
N GLY A 129 -12.34 5.87 -0.78
CA GLY A 129 -12.19 4.88 -1.85
C GLY A 129 -12.41 3.43 -1.39
N VAL A 130 -11.48 2.54 -1.73
CA VAL A 130 -11.53 1.12 -1.34
C VAL A 130 -11.33 0.90 0.16
N ILE A 131 -10.59 1.78 0.86
CA ILE A 131 -10.41 1.70 2.32
C ILE A 131 -11.78 1.73 3.01
N ARG A 132 -12.67 2.62 2.56
CA ARG A 132 -14.05 2.68 3.05
C ARG A 132 -14.83 1.39 2.84
N LYS A 133 -14.61 0.71 1.72
CA LYS A 133 -15.31 -0.53 1.41
C LYS A 133 -14.86 -1.64 2.35
N LEU A 134 -13.55 -1.71 2.63
CA LEU A 134 -12.95 -2.68 3.54
C LEU A 134 -13.45 -2.49 4.98
N ASP A 135 -13.58 -1.24 5.43
CA ASP A 135 -14.09 -0.87 6.76
C ASP A 135 -15.57 -1.31 7.00
N THR A 136 -16.38 -1.41 5.94
CA THR A 136 -17.84 -1.67 6.09
C THR A 136 -18.23 -3.09 6.56
N LYS A 137 -17.27 -3.98 6.89
CA LYS A 137 -17.46 -5.37 7.38
C LYS A 137 -18.57 -6.16 6.65
N ALA A 138 -18.76 -5.85 5.37
CA ALA A 138 -19.84 -6.44 4.58
C ALA A 138 -19.55 -7.93 4.33
N GLY A 139 -20.54 -8.78 4.58
CA GLY A 139 -20.44 -10.21 4.28
C GLY A 139 -19.62 -11.05 5.27
N GLY A 140 -19.24 -10.50 6.43
CA GLY A 140 -18.50 -11.22 7.46
C GLY A 140 -17.00 -11.33 7.20
N ALA A 141 -16.49 -10.57 6.21
CA ALA A 141 -15.06 -10.48 5.96
C ALA A 141 -14.36 -9.67 7.06
N VAL A 142 -13.16 -10.11 7.45
CA VAL A 142 -12.30 -9.38 8.40
C VAL A 142 -11.26 -8.61 7.61
N HIS A 143 -11.09 -7.31 7.87
CA HIS A 143 -10.16 -6.42 7.16
C HIS A 143 -9.36 -5.50 8.09
N THR A 144 -9.21 -5.87 9.36
CA THR A 144 -8.55 -5.07 10.42
C THR A 144 -7.13 -4.67 10.06
N PHE A 145 -6.35 -5.53 9.41
CA PHE A 145 -5.02 -5.13 8.95
C PHE A 145 -5.04 -4.54 7.54
N LEU A 146 -5.90 -5.05 6.66
CA LEU A 146 -5.83 -4.75 5.23
C LEU A 146 -6.18 -3.30 4.91
N ASP A 147 -7.17 -2.70 5.58
CA ASP A 147 -7.59 -1.33 5.30
C ASP A 147 -6.48 -0.30 5.60
N ASP A 148 -5.75 -0.47 6.72
CA ASP A 148 -4.58 0.33 7.09
C ASP A 148 -3.38 0.08 6.18
N LEU A 149 -3.18 -1.16 5.74
CA LEU A 149 -2.12 -1.48 4.79
C LEU A 149 -2.40 -0.89 3.40
N VAL A 150 -3.66 -0.86 2.97
CA VAL A 150 -4.05 -0.16 1.74
C VAL A 150 -3.87 1.35 1.89
N ALA A 151 -4.22 1.92 3.06
CA ALA A 151 -3.93 3.31 3.38
C ALA A 151 -2.42 3.61 3.34
N SER A 152 -1.59 2.67 3.82
CA SER A 152 -0.13 2.76 3.81
C SER A 152 0.43 2.80 2.40
N VAL A 153 -0.02 1.91 1.50
CA VAL A 153 0.41 1.91 0.08
C VAL A 153 0.02 3.22 -0.60
N ALA A 154 -1.23 3.67 -0.43
CA ALA A 154 -1.71 4.93 -1.00
C ALA A 154 -0.93 6.15 -0.46
N ALA A 155 -0.60 6.16 0.83
CA ALA A 155 0.20 7.23 1.45
C ALA A 155 1.63 7.28 0.90
N CYS A 156 2.29 6.13 0.79
CA CYS A 156 3.63 6.03 0.21
C CYS A 156 3.66 6.45 -1.27
N ALA A 157 2.68 6.01 -2.06
CA ALA A 157 2.55 6.38 -3.47
C ALA A 157 2.30 7.89 -3.63
N SER A 158 1.45 8.46 -2.78
CA SER A 158 1.19 9.91 -2.73
C SER A 158 2.44 10.71 -2.38
N ALA A 159 3.21 10.27 -1.38
CA ALA A 159 4.48 10.92 -1.02
C ALA A 159 5.50 10.85 -2.16
N ARG A 160 5.55 9.72 -2.89
CA ARG A 160 6.38 9.56 -4.09
C ARG A 160 6.04 10.59 -5.16
N ILE A 161 4.74 10.76 -5.45
CA ILE A 161 4.26 11.76 -6.41
C ILE A 161 4.65 13.16 -5.95
N ALA A 162 4.37 13.52 -4.70
CA ALA A 162 4.68 14.84 -4.15
C ALA A 162 6.19 15.20 -4.26
N HIS A 163 7.08 14.24 -4.00
CA HIS A 163 8.51 14.45 -4.22
C HIS A 163 8.84 14.67 -5.70
N ARG A 164 8.23 13.90 -6.60
CA ARG A 164 8.45 14.02 -8.05
C ARG A 164 7.91 15.34 -8.60
N THR A 165 6.79 15.84 -8.09
CA THR A 165 6.23 17.15 -8.45
C THR A 165 7.27 18.24 -8.26
N ARG A 166 7.96 18.22 -7.12
CA ARG A 166 8.97 19.23 -6.81
C ARG A 166 10.13 19.18 -7.80
N ASP A 167 10.62 18.00 -8.14
CA ASP A 167 11.68 17.81 -9.13
C ASP A 167 11.28 18.32 -10.52
N LEU A 168 9.99 18.21 -10.88
CA LEU A 168 9.45 18.69 -12.16
C LEU A 168 9.29 20.20 -12.18
N GLU A 169 8.77 20.79 -11.11
CA GLU A 169 8.67 22.24 -10.95
C GLU A 169 10.04 22.92 -11.11
N GLU A 170 11.10 22.34 -10.53
CA GLU A 170 12.48 22.84 -10.66
C GLU A 170 13.00 22.78 -12.10
N GLN A 171 12.44 21.90 -12.92
CA GLN A 171 12.73 21.78 -14.36
C GLN A 171 11.76 22.58 -15.25
N GLY A 172 10.76 23.26 -14.66
CA GLY A 172 9.70 23.94 -15.39
C GLY A 172 8.76 23.00 -16.15
N LYS A 173 8.56 21.78 -15.63
CA LYS A 173 7.72 20.72 -16.20
C LYS A 173 6.57 20.38 -15.26
N THR A 174 5.59 19.65 -15.79
CA THR A 174 4.46 19.06 -15.06
C THR A 174 4.36 17.56 -15.36
N PHE A 175 3.32 16.90 -14.82
CA PHE A 175 3.02 15.51 -15.19
C PHE A 175 2.47 15.39 -16.63
N GLU A 176 2.03 16.48 -17.27
CA GLU A 176 1.67 16.45 -18.71
C GLU A 176 2.89 16.21 -19.61
N ASP A 177 4.07 16.57 -19.13
CA ASP A 177 5.33 16.50 -19.89
C ASP A 177 6.05 15.15 -19.73
N LEU A 178 5.45 14.19 -19.03
CA LEU A 178 6.03 12.89 -18.72
C LEU A 178 5.12 11.76 -19.16
N ALA A 179 5.72 10.69 -19.69
CA ALA A 179 5.03 9.42 -19.77
C ALA A 179 5.00 8.75 -18.37
N PRO A 180 3.96 7.98 -18.03
CA PRO A 180 3.86 7.28 -16.74
C PRO A 180 5.09 6.44 -16.40
N GLU A 181 5.65 5.76 -17.37
CA GLU A 181 6.82 4.88 -17.21
C GLU A 181 8.11 5.66 -16.88
N GLU A 182 8.16 6.95 -17.18
CA GLU A 182 9.31 7.81 -16.87
C GLU A 182 9.28 8.35 -15.42
N THR A 183 8.24 8.02 -14.66
CA THR A 183 8.10 8.45 -13.26
C THR A 183 8.78 7.49 -12.26
N VAL A 184 9.22 6.32 -12.71
CA VAL A 184 10.01 5.39 -11.88
C VAL A 184 11.50 5.78 -11.89
N PRO A 185 12.14 5.98 -10.72
CA PRO A 185 13.57 6.31 -10.61
C PRO A 185 14.49 5.25 -11.22
N GLU A 186 13.99 4.04 -11.41
CA GLU A 186 14.70 2.87 -11.92
C GLU A 186 14.59 2.74 -13.46
N ALA A 187 13.82 3.62 -14.12
CA ALA A 187 13.70 3.66 -15.57
C ALA A 187 15.08 3.99 -16.19
N GLY A 188 15.63 3.04 -16.94
CA GLY A 188 16.92 3.19 -17.62
C GLY A 188 18.13 2.55 -16.93
N ILE A 189 17.94 1.77 -15.86
CA ILE A 189 18.99 0.89 -15.32
C ILE A 189 18.89 -0.47 -16.00
N GLU A 190 19.90 -0.88 -16.78
CA GLU A 190 19.91 -2.23 -17.39
C GLU A 190 19.74 -3.31 -16.30
N GLY A 191 18.65 -4.08 -16.38
CA GLY A 191 18.34 -5.17 -15.46
C GLY A 191 17.25 -4.91 -14.41
N THR A 192 16.50 -3.80 -14.50
CA THR A 192 15.34 -3.51 -13.62
C THR A 192 13.99 -3.86 -14.26
N ASP A 193 13.97 -4.17 -15.56
CA ASP A 193 12.84 -4.82 -16.24
C ASP A 193 12.87 -6.32 -15.95
N THR A 194 12.42 -6.70 -14.75
CA THR A 194 12.18 -8.10 -14.36
C THR A 194 10.89 -8.21 -13.57
#